data_AF-A0AA86SB58-F1
#
_entry.id   AF-A0AA86SB58-F1
#
_cell.length_a   1.000
_cell.length_b   1.000
_cell.length_c   1.000
_cell.angle_alpha   90.00
_cell.angle_beta   90.00
_cell.angle_gamma   90.00
#
_symmetry.space_group_name_H-M   'P 1'
#
loop_
_entity.id
_entity.type
_entity.pdbx_description
1 polymer ?
#
loop_
_entity_poly.entity_id
_entity_poly.type
_entity_poly.pdbx_seq_one_letter_code
_entity_poly.pdbx_strand_id
1 'polypeptide(L)'
;MVQTLREKFEPAWLTLALQGTNAISSSAKRGHWFLHLRYWRRMRDDFGRFAALSENRYSHIWESFTAMAFVKAQKSKAYFKRYQVKFKRRRQGKTDYRARIRLINQDKNKYNTPKYRFVVRFTNKDIIAQVTSASIAGDIVLAAAYAHELPRYGLEVGLTNYAAAYCTGLLLARRVLKRLEMDEEYEGNVEATGEDYSVEPAETRRPFRALLDVGLIRTTTGNRVFGALKGALDGGLDIPHSDKRFAGFDKDKKELDAEVHRKYVFGGHVAAYMKTLIEDEPEKYQTHFSDYIKRGIEPDGLEELYKNVHAAIRADPTFKKSEKEPPKEHKRTSAPGFWYNLKKLTYEERKAKLIARLQALNSAAGDDEDDDDE
;
A
#
# COMPACT_ATOMS: atom_id res chain seq x y z
N MET A 1 -29.45 -8.70 -67.09
CA MET A 1 -30.54 -9.61 -67.49
C MET A 1 -30.32 -10.94 -66.76
N VAL A 2 -31.15 -11.19 -65.74
CA VAL A 2 -31.54 -12.52 -65.20
C VAL A 2 -30.40 -13.41 -64.64
N GLN A 3 -30.21 -13.45 -63.31
CA GLN A 3 -30.75 -14.48 -62.40
C GLN A 3 -30.27 -15.92 -62.69
N THR A 4 -29.50 -16.48 -61.78
CA THR A 4 -29.63 -17.84 -61.21
C THR A 4 -28.85 -17.82 -59.88
N LEU A 5 -29.53 -17.83 -58.72
CA LEU A 5 -29.83 -19.03 -57.92
C LEU A 5 -28.52 -19.78 -57.56
N ARG A 6 -28.15 -20.06 -56.31
CA ARG A 6 -28.95 -20.37 -55.12
C ARG A 6 -27.97 -20.62 -53.96
N GLU A 7 -28.38 -20.21 -52.75
CA GLU A 7 -28.29 -20.98 -51.50
C GLU A 7 -27.04 -21.00 -50.60
N LYS A 8 -27.36 -20.67 -49.32
CA LYS A 8 -26.82 -21.09 -48.01
C LYS A 8 -25.88 -20.13 -47.29
N PHE A 9 -26.41 -19.34 -46.35
CA PHE A 9 -26.56 -19.76 -44.94
C PHE A 9 -27.28 -18.66 -44.11
N GLU A 10 -28.33 -19.08 -43.40
CA GLU A 10 -29.05 -18.43 -42.29
C GLU A 10 -28.24 -18.54 -40.96
N PRO A 11 -28.70 -18.08 -39.76
CA PRO A 11 -29.85 -17.21 -39.41
C PRO A 11 -29.63 -16.21 -38.22
N ALA A 12 -30.70 -15.46 -37.95
CA ALA A 12 -31.24 -15.09 -36.63
C ALA A 12 -30.69 -13.84 -35.89
N TRP A 13 -31.61 -13.22 -35.14
CA TRP A 13 -31.50 -12.03 -34.27
C TRP A 13 -31.91 -10.68 -34.87
N LEU A 14 -33.20 -10.51 -35.20
CA LEU A 14 -33.96 -9.26 -34.93
C LEU A 14 -35.42 -9.36 -35.39
N THR A 15 -36.21 -10.21 -34.75
CA THR A 15 -37.68 -10.10 -34.72
C THR A 15 -38.18 -10.74 -33.43
N LEU A 16 -38.50 -9.93 -32.42
CA LEU A 16 -39.56 -10.13 -31.42
C LEU A 16 -39.34 -9.13 -30.28
N ALA A 17 -39.99 -7.98 -30.35
CA ALA A 17 -40.19 -7.13 -29.19
C ALA A 17 -41.58 -6.47 -29.30
N LEU A 18 -42.61 -7.30 -29.35
CA LEU A 18 -44.00 -6.94 -29.10
C LEU A 18 -44.73 -8.20 -28.63
N GLN A 19 -45.47 -8.05 -27.52
CA GLN A 19 -46.35 -8.99 -26.81
C GLN A 19 -45.76 -9.70 -25.58
N GLY A 20 -46.39 -9.47 -24.42
CA GLY A 20 -46.20 -10.30 -23.23
C GLY A 20 -46.33 -9.57 -21.89
N THR A 21 -47.54 -9.12 -21.56
CA THR A 21 -47.97 -8.65 -20.24
C THR A 21 -48.05 -9.77 -19.18
N ASN A 22 -48.03 -9.39 -17.89
CA ASN A 22 -48.44 -10.10 -16.66
C ASN A 22 -47.33 -10.89 -15.92
N ALA A 23 -47.08 -10.77 -14.60
CA ALA A 23 -47.83 -10.18 -13.48
C ALA A 23 -46.96 -10.02 -12.19
N ILE A 24 -47.59 -9.49 -11.12
CA ILE A 24 -47.25 -9.51 -9.67
C ILE A 24 -46.25 -8.40 -9.21
N SER A 25 -46.46 -7.55 -8.20
CA SER A 25 -47.56 -7.27 -7.25
C SER A 25 -47.38 -5.88 -6.58
N SER A 26 -48.52 -5.29 -6.22
CA SER A 26 -48.80 -4.45 -5.03
C SER A 26 -47.95 -3.22 -4.68
N SER A 27 -48.70 -2.14 -4.37
CA SER A 27 -48.41 -1.06 -3.43
C SER A 27 -47.99 0.29 -4.01
N ALA A 28 -49.02 1.13 -4.21
CA ALA A 28 -49.06 2.55 -3.89
C ALA A 28 -47.88 3.47 -4.31
N LYS A 29 -48.13 4.32 -5.32
CA LYS A 29 -48.42 5.75 -5.09
C LYS A 29 -48.76 6.46 -6.40
N ARG A 30 -49.96 7.08 -6.38
CA ARG A 30 -50.48 8.00 -7.39
C ARG A 30 -49.70 9.30 -7.32
N GLY A 31 -49.56 9.96 -8.48
CA GLY A 31 -49.27 11.39 -8.56
C GLY A 31 -47.86 11.72 -9.02
N HIS A 32 -47.60 11.67 -10.33
CA HIS A 32 -46.66 12.58 -11.02
C HIS A 32 -46.68 12.42 -12.56
N TRP A 33 -47.84 12.08 -13.14
CA TRP A 33 -47.98 11.87 -14.60
C TRP A 33 -48.93 12.87 -15.27
N PHE A 34 -49.19 14.02 -14.61
CA PHE A 34 -50.06 15.07 -15.15
C PHE A 34 -49.35 16.41 -15.43
N LEU A 35 -48.04 16.53 -15.18
CA LEU A 35 -47.27 17.76 -15.48
C LEU A 35 -46.39 17.67 -16.74
N HIS A 36 -46.09 16.49 -17.28
CA HIS A 36 -45.12 16.37 -18.38
C HIS A 36 -45.74 16.49 -19.79
N LEU A 37 -47.06 16.24 -19.95
CA LEU A 37 -47.72 16.34 -21.27
C LEU A 37 -48.29 17.73 -21.61
N ARG A 38 -48.36 18.66 -20.64
CA ARG A 38 -48.75 20.07 -20.89
C ARG A 38 -47.56 20.98 -21.23
N TYR A 39 -46.34 20.54 -20.95
CA TYR A 39 -45.14 21.35 -21.20
C TYR A 39 -44.59 21.18 -22.62
N TRP A 40 -44.84 20.05 -23.27
CA TRP A 40 -44.33 19.76 -24.62
C TRP A 40 -45.21 20.26 -25.78
N ARG A 41 -46.44 20.71 -25.50
CA ARG A 41 -47.35 21.27 -26.52
C ARG A 41 -47.34 22.80 -26.58
N ARG A 42 -46.57 23.47 -25.71
CA ARG A 42 -46.40 24.94 -25.69
C ARG A 42 -45.03 25.40 -26.18
N MET A 43 -44.07 24.49 -26.34
CA MET A 43 -42.73 24.83 -26.87
C MET A 43 -42.59 24.69 -28.39
N ARG A 44 -43.61 24.19 -29.09
CA ARG A 44 -43.54 23.97 -30.54
C ARG A 44 -44.19 25.08 -31.39
N ASP A 45 -44.98 25.97 -30.78
CA ASP A 45 -45.71 27.02 -31.51
C ASP A 45 -45.11 28.44 -31.37
N ASP A 46 -44.07 28.63 -30.53
CA ASP A 46 -43.40 29.94 -30.36
C ASP A 46 -42.14 30.12 -31.22
N PHE A 47 -41.71 29.09 -31.96
CA PHE A 47 -40.53 29.19 -32.86
C PHE A 47 -40.85 29.76 -34.26
N GLY A 48 -42.12 30.00 -34.57
CA GLY A 48 -42.57 30.39 -35.91
C GLY A 48 -42.91 31.88 -36.12
N ARG A 49 -42.61 32.78 -35.17
CA ARG A 49 -43.12 34.17 -35.22
C ARG A 49 -42.16 35.28 -34.78
N PHE A 50 -40.85 35.09 -34.96
CA PHE A 50 -39.85 36.15 -34.80
C PHE A 50 -38.79 36.15 -35.92
N ALA A 51 -39.18 35.72 -37.12
CA ALA A 51 -38.49 36.12 -38.34
C ALA A 51 -39.08 37.48 -38.78
N ALA A 52 -38.19 38.45 -39.01
CA ALA A 52 -38.44 39.84 -39.39
C ALA A 52 -38.94 40.77 -38.27
N LEU A 53 -37.99 41.45 -37.61
CA LEU A 53 -37.95 42.92 -37.49
C LEU A 53 -36.78 43.36 -36.58
N SER A 54 -36.06 44.37 -37.06
CA SER A 54 -35.01 45.16 -36.41
C SER A 54 -33.59 44.56 -36.37
N GLU A 55 -32.86 44.89 -37.44
CA GLU A 55 -31.47 45.32 -37.40
C GLU A 55 -31.16 46.22 -36.19
N ASN A 56 -29.90 46.22 -35.77
CA ASN A 56 -29.30 47.00 -34.68
C ASN A 56 -29.66 46.56 -33.26
N ARG A 57 -28.88 45.62 -32.73
CA ARG A 57 -28.16 45.70 -31.43
C ARG A 57 -27.63 44.33 -31.01
N TYR A 58 -26.60 43.82 -31.68
CA TYR A 58 -25.72 42.80 -31.09
C TYR A 58 -24.30 42.95 -31.63
N SER A 59 -23.72 44.13 -31.44
CA SER A 59 -22.27 44.39 -31.56
C SER A 59 -21.54 44.27 -30.21
N HIS A 60 -22.12 43.59 -29.21
CA HIS A 60 -21.56 43.49 -27.86
C HIS A 60 -21.89 42.17 -27.14
N ILE A 61 -21.72 41.01 -27.78
CA ILE A 61 -21.49 39.74 -27.05
C ILE A 61 -20.44 38.89 -27.81
N TRP A 62 -19.39 39.55 -28.29
CA TRP A 62 -18.15 38.89 -28.76
C TRP A 62 -16.90 39.52 -28.12
N GLU A 63 -17.10 40.16 -26.96
CA GLU A 63 -16.05 40.84 -26.20
C GLU A 63 -16.29 40.64 -24.71
N SER A 64 -16.27 39.39 -24.25
CA SER A 64 -16.19 39.07 -22.82
C SER A 64 -15.64 37.66 -22.67
N PHE A 65 -14.43 37.59 -22.10
CA PHE A 65 -13.63 36.40 -21.75
C PHE A 65 -12.55 35.90 -22.73
N THR A 66 -11.84 36.81 -23.40
CA THR A 66 -10.40 36.62 -23.67
C THR A 66 -9.58 37.24 -22.54
N ALA A 67 -9.76 36.73 -21.32
CA ALA A 67 -8.76 36.93 -20.29
C ALA A 67 -7.51 36.14 -20.71
N MET A 68 -6.61 36.78 -21.46
CA MET A 68 -5.30 36.23 -21.81
C MET A 68 -4.61 35.74 -20.54
N ALA A 69 -4.52 34.42 -20.37
CA ALA A 69 -3.79 33.82 -19.27
C ALA A 69 -2.28 34.05 -19.49
N PHE A 70 -1.76 35.20 -19.05
CA PHE A 70 -0.33 35.55 -19.07
C PHE A 70 0.48 34.76 -18.02
N VAL A 71 0.37 33.43 -18.01
CA VAL A 71 1.18 32.58 -17.13
C VAL A 71 2.39 32.06 -17.91
N LYS A 72 3.59 32.51 -17.52
CA LYS A 72 4.84 32.01 -18.10
C LYS A 72 4.93 30.49 -17.93
N ALA A 73 5.10 29.79 -19.03
CA ALA A 73 5.28 28.33 -19.02
C ALA A 73 6.56 27.94 -18.24
N GLN A 74 6.38 27.33 -17.07
CA GLN A 74 7.49 27.00 -16.15
C GLN A 74 8.30 25.78 -16.62
N LYS A 75 7.64 24.76 -17.18
CA LYS A 75 8.27 23.50 -17.62
C LYS A 75 8.63 23.54 -19.10
N SER A 76 9.51 24.47 -19.47
CA SER A 76 9.98 24.63 -20.85
C SER A 76 11.01 23.57 -21.27
N LYS A 77 11.28 23.45 -22.58
CA LYS A 77 12.38 22.60 -23.09
C LYS A 77 13.73 22.96 -22.46
N ALA A 78 13.97 24.24 -22.22
CA ALA A 78 15.18 24.73 -21.54
C ALA A 78 15.25 24.33 -20.06
N TYR A 79 14.11 24.19 -19.38
CA TYR A 79 14.05 23.65 -18.02
C TYR A 79 14.51 22.18 -17.98
N PHE A 80 13.92 21.32 -18.82
CA PHE A 80 14.25 19.89 -18.81
C PHE A 80 15.70 19.59 -19.19
N LYS A 81 16.31 20.39 -20.07
CA LYS A 81 17.75 20.28 -20.40
C LYS A 81 18.68 20.51 -19.20
N ARG A 82 18.26 21.31 -18.22
CA ARG A 82 19.06 21.65 -17.02
C ARG A 82 18.58 20.92 -15.76
N TYR A 83 17.50 20.15 -15.85
CA TYR A 83 16.89 19.52 -14.69
C TYR A 83 17.71 18.29 -14.26
N GLN A 84 18.41 18.42 -13.13
CA GLN A 84 19.13 17.30 -12.53
C GLN A 84 18.19 16.44 -11.68
N VAL A 85 17.96 15.21 -12.12
CA VAL A 85 17.11 14.27 -11.40
C VAL A 85 17.80 13.79 -10.11
N LYS A 86 17.05 13.74 -9.01
CA LYS A 86 17.50 13.08 -7.78
C LYS A 86 17.57 11.55 -7.98
N PHE A 87 18.28 10.85 -7.09
CA PHE A 87 18.37 9.38 -7.12
C PHE A 87 16.99 8.71 -7.10
N LYS A 88 16.87 7.55 -7.78
CA LYS A 88 15.60 6.83 -7.99
C LYS A 88 14.77 6.67 -6.72
N ARG A 89 15.38 6.17 -5.62
CA ARG A 89 14.68 5.97 -4.33
C ARG A 89 14.28 7.27 -3.63
N ARG A 90 14.99 8.37 -3.88
CA ARG A 90 14.61 9.70 -3.37
C ARG A 90 13.41 10.24 -4.12
N ARG A 91 13.37 10.06 -5.45
CA ARG A 91 12.19 10.41 -6.28
C ARG A 91 10.95 9.59 -5.91
N GLN A 92 11.14 8.33 -5.50
CA GLN A 92 10.07 7.48 -4.97
C GLN A 92 9.72 7.75 -3.51
N GLY A 93 10.43 8.65 -2.82
CA GLY A 93 10.18 8.96 -1.41
C GLY A 93 10.41 7.79 -0.45
N LYS A 94 11.34 6.86 -0.76
CA LYS A 94 11.56 5.63 0.04
C LYS A 94 12.83 5.66 0.89
N THR A 95 13.74 6.59 0.65
CA THR A 95 15.05 6.60 1.31
C THR A 95 15.57 8.01 1.48
N ASP A 96 15.95 8.32 2.72
CA ASP A 96 16.84 9.42 3.01
C ASP A 96 18.29 8.94 2.87
N TYR A 97 18.99 9.46 1.87
CA TYR A 97 20.38 9.11 1.61
C TYR A 97 21.33 9.69 2.65
N ARG A 98 20.98 10.80 3.32
CA ARG A 98 21.84 11.39 4.36
C ARG A 98 21.94 10.46 5.57
N ALA A 99 20.80 9.96 6.06
CA ALA A 99 20.76 8.94 7.11
C ALA A 99 21.43 7.64 6.66
N ARG A 100 21.13 7.16 5.45
CA ARG A 100 21.69 5.91 4.92
C ARG A 100 23.21 5.93 4.85
N ILE A 101 23.82 6.99 4.32
CA ILE A 101 25.29 7.11 4.20
C ILE A 101 25.96 6.94 5.58
N ARG A 102 25.42 7.57 6.62
CA ARG A 102 25.95 7.48 7.98
C ARG A 102 25.81 6.07 8.57
N LEU A 103 24.71 5.39 8.27
CA LEU A 103 24.47 4.03 8.75
C LEU A 103 25.37 3.00 8.05
N ILE A 104 25.58 3.11 6.74
CA ILE A 104 26.36 2.12 5.96
C ILE A 104 27.86 2.33 6.01
N ASN A 105 28.32 3.58 6.16
CA ASN A 105 29.75 3.88 6.12
C ASN A 105 30.43 3.15 7.28
N GLN A 106 31.32 2.24 6.92
CA GLN A 106 32.20 1.53 7.84
C GLN A 106 33.57 2.20 7.83
N ASP A 107 34.25 2.16 8.97
CA ASP A 107 35.61 2.65 9.08
C ASP A 107 36.54 1.80 8.19
N LYS A 108 37.43 2.45 7.44
CA LYS A 108 38.29 1.78 6.46
C LYS A 108 39.27 0.79 7.10
N ASN A 109 39.63 1.00 8.36
CA ASN A 109 40.49 0.10 9.14
C ASN A 109 39.82 -1.26 9.47
N LYS A 110 38.49 -1.39 9.28
CA LYS A 110 37.76 -2.66 9.44
C LYS A 110 37.66 -3.46 8.13
N TYR A 111 38.22 -2.93 7.03
CA TYR A 111 38.30 -3.57 5.72
C TYR A 111 36.95 -4.18 5.27
N ASN A 112 36.90 -5.50 5.05
CA ASN A 112 35.72 -6.21 4.56
C ASN A 112 34.71 -6.60 5.65
N THR A 113 34.89 -6.14 6.89
CA THR A 113 33.95 -6.47 7.98
C THR A 113 32.59 -5.81 7.72
N PRO A 114 31.51 -6.60 7.55
CA PRO A 114 30.20 -6.06 7.24
C PRO A 114 29.65 -5.26 8.41
N LYS A 115 29.10 -4.08 8.11
CA LYS A 115 28.34 -3.26 9.08
C LYS A 115 26.86 -3.64 9.00
N TYR A 116 26.36 -4.37 10.00
CA TYR A 116 24.99 -4.85 10.02
C TYR A 116 24.00 -3.77 10.49
N ARG A 117 22.83 -3.77 9.86
CA ARG A 117 21.71 -2.89 10.19
C ARG A 117 20.44 -3.71 10.38
N PHE A 118 19.74 -3.43 11.47
CA PHE A 118 18.42 -3.94 11.77
C PHE A 118 17.38 -3.00 11.13
N VAL A 119 16.88 -3.39 9.97
CA VAL A 119 15.94 -2.62 9.15
C VAL A 119 14.52 -3.01 9.53
N VAL A 120 13.76 -2.07 10.08
CA VAL A 120 12.33 -2.26 10.41
C VAL A 120 11.48 -1.40 9.49
N ARG A 121 10.49 -2.01 8.83
CA ARG A 121 9.56 -1.31 7.94
C ARG A 121 8.14 -1.73 8.24
N PHE A 122 7.28 -0.73 8.43
CA PHE A 122 5.85 -0.93 8.55
C PHE A 122 5.19 -0.71 7.21
N THR A 123 4.34 -1.65 6.81
CA THR A 123 3.34 -1.45 5.77
C THR A 123 1.97 -1.33 6.44
N ASN A 124 0.90 -1.18 5.66
CA ASN A 124 -0.43 -1.03 6.23
C ASN A 124 -0.93 -2.31 6.94
N LYS A 125 -0.46 -3.49 6.52
CA LYS A 125 -0.97 -4.79 7.01
C LYS A 125 0.14 -5.74 7.49
N ASP A 126 1.40 -5.33 7.39
CA ASP A 126 2.54 -6.21 7.70
C ASP A 126 3.70 -5.41 8.29
N ILE A 127 4.49 -6.08 9.11
CA ILE A 127 5.74 -5.58 9.70
C ILE A 127 6.87 -6.41 9.11
N ILE A 128 7.88 -5.72 8.59
CA ILE A 128 9.04 -6.34 7.96
C ILE A 128 10.26 -6.00 8.83
N ALA A 129 10.93 -7.02 9.35
CA ALA A 129 12.17 -6.89 10.09
C ALA A 129 13.29 -7.66 9.37
N GLN A 130 14.41 -7.00 9.07
CA GLN A 130 15.52 -7.58 8.31
C GLN A 130 16.86 -7.19 8.92
N VAL A 131 17.82 -8.12 8.95
CA VAL A 131 19.23 -7.79 9.20
C VAL A 131 19.95 -7.70 7.86
N THR A 132 20.55 -6.55 7.57
CA THR A 132 21.18 -6.28 6.27
C THR A 132 22.58 -5.70 6.39
N SER A 133 23.46 -6.07 5.47
CA SER A 133 24.75 -5.40 5.24
C SER A 133 24.77 -4.77 3.84
N ALA A 134 25.59 -3.74 3.64
CA ALA A 134 25.76 -3.10 2.34
C ALA A 134 26.88 -3.77 1.55
N SER A 135 26.67 -4.01 0.25
CA SER A 135 27.72 -4.37 -0.71
C SER A 135 27.69 -3.42 -1.91
N ILE A 136 28.70 -3.49 -2.79
CA ILE A 136 28.81 -2.62 -3.97
C ILE A 136 27.62 -2.83 -4.93
N ALA A 137 27.21 -4.08 -5.14
CA ALA A 137 26.09 -4.40 -6.04
C ALA A 137 24.73 -4.08 -5.41
N GLY A 138 24.60 -4.22 -4.10
CA GLY A 138 23.35 -4.01 -3.37
C GLY A 138 23.41 -4.46 -1.91
N ASP A 139 22.32 -4.27 -1.18
CA ASP A 139 22.26 -4.75 0.21
C ASP A 139 22.05 -6.26 0.24
N ILE A 140 22.80 -6.95 1.11
CA ILE A 140 22.68 -8.39 1.34
C ILE A 140 21.85 -8.57 2.62
N VAL A 141 20.80 -9.39 2.54
CA VAL A 141 19.93 -9.71 3.68
C VAL A 141 20.45 -10.99 4.36
N LEU A 142 20.84 -10.88 5.62
CA LEU A 142 21.30 -12.02 6.42
C LEU A 142 20.11 -12.87 6.90
N ALA A 143 19.07 -12.23 7.42
CA ALA A 143 17.84 -12.89 7.84
C ALA A 143 16.66 -11.91 7.73
N ALA A 144 15.46 -12.46 7.62
CA ALA A 144 14.22 -11.71 7.57
C ALA A 144 13.14 -12.38 8.43
N ALA A 145 12.26 -11.56 9.01
CA ALA A 145 11.05 -11.96 9.69
C ALA A 145 9.91 -11.01 9.31
N TYR A 146 8.71 -11.54 9.24
CA TYR A 146 7.52 -10.83 8.81
C TYR A 146 6.35 -11.09 9.77
N ALA A 147 5.44 -10.14 9.91
CA ALA A 147 4.29 -10.32 10.80
C ALA A 147 3.30 -11.36 10.26
N HIS A 148 3.18 -11.48 8.94
CA HIS A 148 2.32 -12.52 8.33
C HIS A 148 2.79 -13.96 8.56
N GLU A 149 3.98 -14.17 9.15
CA GLU A 149 4.45 -15.49 9.59
C GLU A 149 4.03 -15.80 11.04
N LEU A 150 3.66 -14.78 11.83
CA LEU A 150 3.26 -14.92 13.23
C LEU A 150 2.03 -15.81 13.48
N PRO A 151 1.06 -15.95 12.54
CA PRO A 151 -0.02 -16.92 12.70
C PRO A 151 0.45 -18.36 12.91
N ARG A 152 1.63 -18.73 12.40
CA ARG A 152 2.22 -20.06 12.64
C ARG A 152 2.52 -20.31 14.13
N TYR A 153 2.78 -19.25 14.88
CA TYR A 153 3.11 -19.30 16.31
C TYR A 153 1.89 -19.00 17.20
N GLY A 154 0.69 -18.88 16.63
CA GLY A 154 -0.56 -18.62 17.37
C GLY A 154 -1.03 -17.16 17.35
N LEU A 155 -0.25 -16.20 16.81
CA LEU A 155 -0.71 -14.81 16.68
C LEU A 155 -1.41 -14.60 15.34
N GLU A 156 -2.71 -14.74 15.40
CA GLU A 156 -3.55 -14.89 14.22
C GLU A 156 -4.13 -13.56 13.71
N VAL A 157 -4.28 -12.58 14.60
CA VAL A 157 -4.83 -11.23 14.37
C VAL A 157 -3.89 -10.17 14.93
N GLY A 158 -4.14 -8.90 14.61
CA GLY A 158 -3.38 -7.79 15.22
C GLY A 158 -1.94 -7.62 14.72
N LEU A 159 -1.64 -8.07 13.50
CA LEU A 159 -0.27 -8.17 12.96
C LEU A 159 0.51 -6.84 12.81
N THR A 160 -0.10 -5.69 13.06
CA THR A 160 0.54 -4.38 12.93
C THR A 160 0.60 -3.58 14.23
N ASN A 161 0.19 -4.14 15.37
CA ASN A 161 0.25 -3.45 16.66
C ASN A 161 1.69 -3.43 17.24
N TYR A 162 1.86 -2.87 18.44
CA TYR A 162 3.16 -2.81 19.12
C TYR A 162 3.65 -4.21 19.55
N ALA A 163 2.75 -5.06 20.05
CA ALA A 163 3.04 -6.42 20.49
C ALA A 163 3.51 -7.33 19.34
N ALA A 164 2.87 -7.26 18.18
CA ALA A 164 3.29 -7.93 16.95
C ALA A 164 4.65 -7.43 16.48
N ALA A 165 4.93 -6.12 16.59
CA ALA A 165 6.24 -5.58 16.28
C ALA A 165 7.32 -6.22 17.17
N TYR A 166 7.07 -6.30 18.47
CA TYR A 166 7.93 -7.01 19.42
C TYR A 166 8.15 -8.47 19.01
N CYS A 167 7.08 -9.22 18.75
CA CYS A 167 7.16 -10.61 18.28
C CYS A 167 8.00 -10.75 17.00
N THR A 168 7.83 -9.87 16.01
CA THR A 168 8.63 -9.92 14.77
C THR A 168 10.11 -9.63 15.01
N GLY A 169 10.43 -8.74 15.94
CA GLY A 169 11.81 -8.45 16.35
C GLY A 169 12.47 -9.65 17.02
N LEU A 170 11.76 -10.26 17.98
CA LEU A 170 12.18 -11.46 18.69
C LEU A 170 12.43 -12.64 17.73
N LEU A 171 11.50 -12.85 16.80
CA LEU A 171 11.62 -13.90 15.77
C LEU A 171 12.86 -13.68 14.89
N LEU A 172 13.14 -12.44 14.48
CA LEU A 172 14.32 -12.14 13.70
C LEU A 172 15.61 -12.38 14.49
N ALA A 173 15.66 -11.97 15.75
CA ALA A 173 16.81 -12.14 16.62
C ALA A 173 17.18 -13.63 16.77
N ARG A 174 16.20 -14.47 17.16
CA ARG A 174 16.41 -15.91 17.31
C ARG A 174 16.79 -16.59 15.99
N ARG A 175 16.27 -16.12 14.84
CA ARG A 175 16.70 -16.59 13.50
C ARG A 175 18.16 -16.29 13.21
N VAL A 176 18.60 -15.07 13.53
CA VAL A 176 19.97 -14.64 13.27
C VAL A 176 20.93 -15.43 14.16
N LEU A 177 20.63 -15.57 15.45
CA LEU A 177 21.47 -16.30 16.37
C LEU A 177 21.54 -17.78 16.04
N LYS A 178 20.41 -18.43 15.72
CA LYS A 178 20.39 -19.84 15.29
C LYS A 178 21.16 -20.05 13.99
N ARG A 179 21.14 -19.08 13.07
CA ARG A 179 21.93 -19.13 11.82
C ARG A 179 23.44 -18.97 12.07
N LEU A 180 23.82 -18.30 13.14
CA LEU A 180 25.21 -18.04 13.53
C LEU A 180 25.72 -18.99 14.62
N GLU A 181 24.88 -19.93 15.06
CA GLU A 181 25.17 -20.92 16.12
C GLU A 181 25.55 -20.23 17.45
N MET A 182 24.79 -19.20 17.82
CA MET A 182 24.99 -18.37 19.04
C MET A 182 23.72 -18.30 19.90
N ASP A 183 22.75 -19.17 19.65
CA ASP A 183 21.42 -19.10 20.24
C ASP A 183 21.37 -19.56 21.70
N GLU A 184 22.28 -20.46 22.10
CA GLU A 184 22.46 -20.92 23.49
C GLU A 184 23.27 -19.92 24.33
N GLU A 185 24.33 -19.31 23.76
CA GLU A 185 25.16 -18.33 24.48
C GLU A 185 24.38 -17.04 24.78
N TYR A 186 23.51 -16.63 23.86
CA TYR A 186 22.73 -15.40 23.95
C TYR A 186 21.23 -15.68 23.92
N GLU A 187 20.69 -16.16 25.04
CA GLU A 187 19.25 -16.39 25.19
C GLU A 187 18.43 -15.09 25.25
N GLY A 188 19.01 -14.03 25.82
CA GLY A 188 18.36 -12.73 26.04
C GLY A 188 17.44 -12.74 27.26
N ASN A 189 16.49 -11.80 27.31
CA ASN A 189 15.53 -11.70 28.41
C ASN A 189 14.30 -12.58 28.14
N VAL A 190 14.19 -13.72 28.85
CA VAL A 190 13.11 -14.70 28.65
C VAL A 190 11.74 -14.16 29.06
N GLU A 191 11.66 -13.43 30.18
CA GLU A 191 10.40 -13.05 30.82
C GLU A 191 9.77 -11.75 30.26
N ALA A 192 10.52 -11.01 29.43
CA ALA A 192 10.07 -9.76 28.82
C ALA A 192 9.51 -8.77 29.87
N THR A 193 10.32 -8.47 30.90
CA THR A 193 9.97 -7.61 32.04
C THR A 193 9.61 -6.17 31.64
N GLY A 194 10.02 -5.72 30.45
CA GLY A 194 9.77 -4.36 29.95
C GLY A 194 10.86 -3.36 30.35
N GLU A 195 11.81 -3.77 31.19
CA GLU A 195 12.97 -2.98 31.57
C GLU A 195 13.95 -2.80 30.41
N ASP A 196 14.82 -1.80 30.51
CA ASP A 196 15.92 -1.65 29.56
C ASP A 196 16.87 -2.85 29.68
N TYR A 197 17.20 -3.46 28.54
CA TYR A 197 18.04 -4.66 28.51
C TYR A 197 19.09 -4.48 27.43
N SER A 198 20.35 -4.58 27.85
CA SER A 198 21.51 -4.61 26.98
C SER A 198 22.20 -5.96 27.14
N VAL A 199 22.56 -6.57 26.01
CA VAL A 199 23.24 -7.87 26.01
C VAL A 199 24.70 -7.65 26.41
N GLU A 200 25.08 -8.14 27.58
CA GLU A 200 26.46 -8.11 28.02
C GLU A 200 27.32 -9.10 27.23
N PRO A 201 28.60 -8.78 26.96
CA PRO A 201 29.48 -9.68 26.24
C PRO A 201 29.79 -10.93 27.07
N ALA A 202 29.81 -12.08 26.41
CA ALA A 202 30.22 -13.33 27.02
C ALA A 202 31.75 -13.46 26.94
N GLU A 203 32.31 -14.44 27.64
CA GLU A 203 33.75 -14.66 27.66
C GLU A 203 34.28 -15.17 26.31
N THR A 204 33.46 -15.92 25.56
CA THR A 204 33.91 -16.59 24.34
C THR A 204 33.75 -15.72 23.10
N ARG A 205 32.52 -15.27 22.81
CA ARG A 205 32.19 -14.46 21.64
C ARG A 205 31.52 -13.17 22.07
N ARG A 206 31.57 -12.15 21.21
CA ARG A 206 30.83 -10.90 21.41
C ARG A 206 29.42 -11.03 20.80
N PRO A 207 28.42 -10.35 21.37
CA PRO A 207 27.05 -10.44 20.88
C PRO A 207 26.95 -9.88 19.46
N PHE A 208 25.96 -10.36 18.71
CA PHE A 208 25.76 -9.92 17.34
C PHE A 208 25.28 -8.46 17.31
N ARG A 209 26.16 -7.56 16.86
CA ARG A 209 25.88 -6.13 16.83
C ARG A 209 25.21 -5.68 15.54
N ALA A 210 24.07 -5.01 15.65
CA ALA A 210 23.36 -4.38 14.53
C ALA A 210 22.92 -2.95 14.87
N LEU A 211 22.82 -2.09 13.85
CA LEU A 211 22.33 -0.71 14.01
C LEU A 211 20.89 -0.57 13.54
N LEU A 212 20.01 0.05 14.33
CA LEU A 212 18.63 0.30 13.93
C LEU A 212 18.55 1.24 12.71
N ASP A 213 17.91 0.79 11.63
CA ASP A 213 17.54 1.58 10.47
C ASP A 213 16.02 1.78 10.44
N VAL A 214 15.57 2.96 10.86
CA VAL A 214 14.16 3.39 10.87
C VAL A 214 13.66 3.90 9.50
N GLY A 215 14.57 4.16 8.56
CA GLY A 215 14.24 4.72 7.25
C GLY A 215 13.69 6.15 7.35
N LEU A 216 12.46 6.33 6.88
CA LEU A 216 11.78 7.64 6.87
C LEU A 216 10.74 7.77 8.00
N ILE A 217 10.62 6.76 8.86
CA ILE A 217 9.65 6.76 9.96
C ILE A 217 10.08 7.81 10.99
N ARG A 218 9.12 8.60 11.45
CA ARG A 218 9.35 9.59 12.51
C ARG A 218 9.62 8.89 13.83
N THR A 219 10.75 9.18 14.45
CA THR A 219 11.19 8.58 15.72
C THR A 219 10.53 9.27 16.92
N THR A 220 9.22 9.07 17.08
CA THR A 220 8.46 9.50 18.27
C THR A 220 8.57 8.48 19.40
N THR A 221 8.32 8.91 20.64
CA THR A 221 8.15 8.01 21.79
C THR A 221 7.00 7.04 21.56
N GLY A 222 7.17 5.79 21.96
CA GLY A 222 6.15 4.74 21.78
C GLY A 222 5.90 4.30 20.33
N ASN A 223 6.75 4.68 19.37
CA ASN A 223 6.60 4.19 18.01
C ASN A 223 6.85 2.67 17.96
N ARG A 224 6.00 1.94 17.22
CA ARG A 224 6.07 0.49 17.01
C ARG A 224 7.43 -0.01 16.49
N VAL A 225 8.20 0.82 15.78
CA VAL A 225 9.58 0.49 15.39
C VAL A 225 10.44 0.14 16.60
N PHE A 226 10.24 0.83 17.72
CA PHE A 226 10.95 0.57 18.97
C PHE A 226 10.43 -0.67 19.69
N GLY A 227 9.20 -1.12 19.42
CA GLY A 227 8.71 -2.43 19.87
C GLY A 227 9.48 -3.57 19.19
N ALA A 228 9.67 -3.48 17.87
CA ALA A 228 10.52 -4.44 17.14
C ALA A 228 11.99 -4.38 17.56
N LEU A 229 12.51 -3.20 17.90
CA LEU A 229 13.83 -3.05 18.53
C LEU A 229 13.87 -3.81 19.86
N LYS A 230 12.89 -3.60 20.75
CA LYS A 230 12.85 -4.24 22.06
C LYS A 230 12.78 -5.76 21.97
N GLY A 231 11.96 -6.29 21.06
CA GLY A 231 11.91 -7.73 20.81
C GLY A 231 13.24 -8.29 20.28
N ALA A 232 13.97 -7.53 19.46
CA ALA A 232 15.27 -7.95 18.98
C ALA A 232 16.35 -7.96 20.08
N LEU A 233 16.29 -7.01 21.02
CA LEU A 233 17.17 -6.96 22.20
C LEU A 233 16.90 -8.13 23.15
N ASP A 234 15.63 -8.36 23.49
CA ASP A 234 15.22 -9.47 24.36
C ASP A 234 15.45 -10.85 23.71
N GLY A 235 15.62 -10.88 22.38
CA GLY A 235 16.04 -12.06 21.63
C GLY A 235 17.55 -12.28 21.55
N GLY A 236 18.38 -11.39 22.13
CA GLY A 236 19.83 -11.55 22.24
C GLY A 236 20.68 -10.79 21.22
N LEU A 237 20.11 -9.86 20.44
CA LEU A 237 20.91 -8.99 19.56
C LEU A 237 21.42 -7.75 20.32
N ASP A 238 22.67 -7.37 20.07
CA ASP A 238 23.21 -6.09 20.54
C ASP A 238 22.82 -4.98 19.56
N ILE A 239 21.86 -4.14 19.96
CA ILE A 239 21.48 -2.94 19.21
C ILE A 239 21.65 -1.73 20.12
N PRO A 240 22.66 -0.87 19.87
CA PRO A 240 22.88 0.33 20.68
C PRO A 240 21.66 1.27 20.65
N HIS A 241 21.12 1.58 21.81
CA HIS A 241 19.90 2.37 21.95
C HIS A 241 19.87 3.16 23.27
N SER A 242 18.79 3.93 23.45
CA SER A 242 18.44 4.59 24.70
C SER A 242 16.97 4.32 25.00
N ASP A 243 16.63 4.16 26.28
CA ASP A 243 15.27 4.02 26.82
C ASP A 243 14.25 5.10 26.39
N LYS A 244 14.71 6.31 26.08
CA LYS A 244 13.91 7.52 25.76
C LYS A 244 12.85 7.39 24.67
N ARG A 245 12.85 6.31 23.88
CA ARG A 245 11.92 6.12 22.75
C ARG A 245 10.94 4.97 22.94
N PHE A 246 11.08 4.20 24.02
CA PHE A 246 10.13 3.14 24.36
C PHE A 246 8.76 3.69 24.76
N ALA A 247 7.76 2.82 24.74
CA ALA A 247 6.43 3.14 25.25
C ALA A 247 6.48 3.14 26.78
N GLY A 248 5.91 4.17 27.43
CA GLY A 248 6.02 4.34 28.89
C GLY A 248 7.15 5.26 29.35
N PHE A 249 7.95 5.81 28.43
CA PHE A 249 8.94 6.84 28.80
C PHE A 249 8.27 8.19 29.07
N ASP A 250 8.41 8.69 30.28
CA ASP A 250 7.96 10.03 30.67
C ASP A 250 9.08 11.05 30.40
N LYS A 251 8.78 12.07 29.60
CA LYS A 251 9.76 13.10 29.22
C LYS A 251 10.10 14.02 30.39
N ASP A 252 9.17 14.22 31.31
CA ASP A 252 9.33 15.18 32.41
C ASP A 252 10.15 14.55 33.54
N LYS A 253 9.84 13.29 33.88
CA LYS A 253 10.61 12.49 34.85
C LYS A 253 11.91 11.93 34.28
N LYS A 254 12.01 11.79 32.95
CA LYS A 254 13.14 11.15 32.23
C LYS A 254 13.38 9.70 32.65
N GLU A 255 12.34 9.01 33.05
CA GLU A 255 12.37 7.63 33.53
C GLU A 255 11.44 6.77 32.66
N LEU A 256 11.84 5.52 32.47
CA LEU A 256 11.03 4.52 31.80
C LEU A 256 10.15 3.79 32.83
N ASP A 257 8.84 3.90 32.67
CA ASP A 257 7.91 3.03 33.39
C ASP A 257 7.91 1.64 32.72
N ALA A 258 8.62 0.70 33.35
CA ALA A 258 8.75 -0.67 32.86
C ALA A 258 7.40 -1.41 32.84
N GLU A 259 6.49 -1.10 33.77
CA GLU A 259 5.16 -1.74 33.81
C GLU A 259 4.31 -1.30 32.63
N VAL A 260 4.33 -0.01 32.31
CA VAL A 260 3.65 0.51 31.11
C VAL A 260 4.27 -0.11 29.87
N HIS A 261 5.60 -0.17 29.76
CA HIS A 261 6.24 -0.78 28.61
C HIS A 261 5.86 -2.27 28.45
N ARG A 262 5.85 -3.03 29.54
CA ARG A 262 5.40 -4.42 29.59
C ARG A 262 3.94 -4.56 29.13
N LYS A 263 3.05 -3.67 29.56
CA LYS A 263 1.65 -3.62 29.06
C LYS A 263 1.59 -3.41 27.55
N TYR A 264 2.51 -2.68 26.93
CA TYR A 264 2.56 -2.54 25.47
C TYR A 264 3.06 -3.80 24.76
N VAL A 265 4.06 -4.49 25.33
CA VAL A 265 4.62 -5.74 24.79
C VAL A 265 3.56 -6.85 24.75
N PHE A 266 2.76 -7.00 25.80
CA PHE A 266 1.70 -8.01 25.88
C PHE A 266 0.33 -7.54 25.36
N GLY A 267 0.26 -6.39 24.68
CA GLY A 267 -0.99 -5.92 24.08
C GLY A 267 -2.06 -5.44 25.07
N GLY A 268 -1.71 -5.17 26.33
CA GLY A 268 -2.62 -4.67 27.35
C GLY A 268 -3.31 -3.34 26.99
N HIS A 269 -2.67 -2.48 26.20
CA HIS A 269 -3.31 -1.27 25.65
C HIS A 269 -4.44 -1.60 24.65
N VAL A 270 -4.30 -2.69 23.89
CA VAL A 270 -5.35 -3.19 22.99
C VAL A 270 -6.48 -3.78 23.81
N ALA A 271 -6.15 -4.59 24.83
CA ALA A 271 -7.14 -5.13 25.76
C ALA A 271 -7.95 -4.03 26.46
N ALA A 272 -7.28 -3.00 26.98
CA ALA A 272 -7.93 -1.85 27.59
C ALA A 272 -8.87 -1.14 26.61
N TYR A 273 -8.42 -0.93 25.36
CA TYR A 273 -9.25 -0.30 24.34
C TYR A 273 -10.45 -1.17 23.91
N MET A 274 -10.30 -2.50 23.91
CA MET A 274 -11.43 -3.41 23.69
C MET A 274 -12.45 -3.28 24.82
N LYS A 275 -12.01 -3.26 26.09
CA LYS A 275 -12.90 -3.11 27.26
C LYS A 275 -13.68 -1.79 27.21
N THR A 276 -12.99 -0.67 26.97
CA THR A 276 -13.66 0.64 26.88
C THR A 276 -14.70 0.67 25.75
N LEU A 277 -14.40 0.05 24.60
CA LEU A 277 -15.35 0.01 23.49
C LEU A 277 -16.55 -0.93 23.73
N ILE A 278 -16.37 -2.00 24.50
CA ILE A 278 -17.48 -2.89 24.89
C ILE A 278 -18.47 -2.14 25.78
N GLU A 279 -17.95 -1.34 26.72
CA GLU A 279 -18.75 -0.57 27.69
C GLU A 279 -19.42 0.66 27.04
N ASP A 280 -18.65 1.47 26.31
CA ASP A 280 -19.12 2.76 25.78
C ASP A 280 -19.89 2.59 24.45
N GLU A 281 -19.39 1.78 23.52
CA GLU A 281 -19.83 1.76 22.12
C GLU A 281 -19.73 0.37 21.45
N PRO A 282 -20.67 -0.55 21.72
CA PRO A 282 -20.60 -1.93 21.25
C PRO A 282 -20.63 -2.07 19.71
N GLU A 283 -21.23 -1.12 18.99
CA GLU A 283 -21.23 -1.10 17.52
C GLU A 283 -19.81 -0.87 16.95
N LYS A 284 -19.04 0.05 17.55
CA LYS A 284 -17.64 0.28 17.16
C LYS A 284 -16.77 -0.92 17.48
N TYR A 285 -17.03 -1.59 18.61
CA TYR A 285 -16.32 -2.82 18.95
C TYR A 285 -16.49 -3.90 17.87
N GLN A 286 -17.72 -4.15 17.42
CA GLN A 286 -18.01 -5.13 16.37
C GLN A 286 -17.31 -4.81 15.05
N THR A 287 -17.25 -3.53 14.66
CA THR A 287 -16.61 -3.12 13.40
C THR A 287 -15.08 -3.17 13.48
N HIS A 288 -14.47 -2.62 14.54
CA HIS A 288 -13.02 -2.56 14.70
C HIS A 288 -12.39 -3.92 15.00
N PHE A 289 -13.05 -4.74 15.82
CA PHE A 289 -12.52 -6.03 16.29
C PHE A 289 -13.23 -7.23 15.65
N SER A 290 -13.86 -7.06 14.49
CA SER A 290 -14.58 -8.13 13.77
C SER A 290 -13.76 -9.42 13.62
N ASP A 291 -12.47 -9.33 13.30
CA ASP A 291 -11.61 -10.52 13.15
C ASP A 291 -11.21 -11.17 14.49
N TYR A 292 -11.18 -10.40 15.59
CA TYR A 292 -11.00 -10.94 16.94
C TYR A 292 -12.24 -11.72 17.38
N ILE A 293 -13.43 -11.16 17.12
CA ILE A 293 -14.73 -11.81 17.42
C ILE A 293 -14.87 -13.12 16.64
N LYS A 294 -14.55 -13.12 15.34
CA LYS A 294 -14.59 -14.34 14.49
C LYS A 294 -13.71 -15.47 15.02
N ARG A 295 -12.64 -15.15 15.74
CA ARG A 295 -11.66 -16.12 16.26
C ARG A 295 -11.81 -16.36 17.77
N GLY A 296 -12.79 -15.73 18.42
CA GLY A 296 -13.06 -15.90 19.84
C GLY A 296 -11.96 -15.37 20.77
N ILE A 297 -11.25 -14.30 20.37
CA ILE A 297 -10.17 -13.72 21.19
C ILE A 297 -10.74 -12.59 22.05
N GLU A 298 -10.82 -12.83 23.35
CA GLU A 298 -11.30 -11.87 24.34
C GLU A 298 -10.17 -10.97 24.89
N PRO A 299 -10.50 -9.80 25.48
CA PRO A 299 -9.50 -8.87 26.00
C PRO A 299 -8.60 -9.46 27.08
N ASP A 300 -9.15 -10.30 27.95
CA ASP A 300 -8.43 -10.88 29.10
C ASP A 300 -7.44 -11.97 28.69
N GLY A 301 -7.69 -12.66 27.57
CA GLY A 301 -6.80 -13.72 27.05
C GLY A 301 -5.58 -13.22 26.25
N LEU A 302 -5.46 -11.92 26.00
CA LEU A 302 -4.39 -11.39 25.13
C LEU A 302 -2.99 -11.56 25.72
N GLU A 303 -2.81 -11.38 27.03
CA GLU A 303 -1.49 -11.51 27.66
C GLU A 303 -0.96 -12.95 27.55
N GLU A 304 -1.82 -13.94 27.83
CA GLU A 304 -1.50 -15.36 27.70
C GLU A 304 -1.18 -15.74 26.25
N LEU A 305 -1.95 -15.22 25.29
CA LEU A 305 -1.70 -15.43 23.88
C LEU A 305 -0.30 -14.97 23.45
N TYR A 306 0.12 -13.76 23.83
CA TYR A 306 1.47 -13.29 23.49
C TYR A 306 2.58 -14.06 24.21
N LYS A 307 2.38 -14.49 25.47
CA LYS A 307 3.34 -15.36 26.17
C LYS A 307 3.55 -16.68 25.44
N ASN A 308 2.47 -17.31 24.99
CA ASN A 308 2.52 -18.54 24.21
C ASN A 308 3.24 -18.33 22.88
N VAL A 309 2.98 -17.21 22.20
CA VAL A 309 3.66 -16.84 20.95
C VAL A 309 5.17 -16.64 21.18
N HIS A 310 5.57 -15.96 22.25
CA HIS A 310 6.99 -15.77 22.57
C HIS A 310 7.70 -17.11 22.84
N ALA A 311 7.05 -18.01 23.58
CA ALA A 311 7.57 -19.36 23.83
C ALA A 311 7.69 -20.17 22.53
N ALA A 312 6.68 -20.15 21.67
CA ALA A 312 6.68 -20.84 20.38
C ALA A 312 7.77 -20.31 19.43
N ILE A 313 8.00 -18.98 19.41
CA ILE A 313 9.07 -18.36 18.63
C ILE A 313 10.46 -18.82 19.12
N ARG A 314 10.66 -18.94 20.44
CA ARG A 314 11.93 -19.40 21.01
C ARG A 314 12.18 -20.86 20.72
N ALA A 315 11.15 -21.70 20.79
CA ALA A 315 11.24 -23.11 20.44
C ALA A 315 11.65 -23.31 18.97
N ASP A 316 10.96 -22.64 18.04
CA ASP A 316 11.16 -22.83 16.61
C ASP A 316 11.26 -21.54 15.81
N PRO A 317 12.43 -20.88 15.77
CA PRO A 317 12.59 -19.66 14.98
C PRO A 317 12.73 -19.93 13.47
N THR A 318 12.66 -21.17 12.99
CA THR A 318 13.03 -21.53 11.61
C THR A 318 12.10 -20.93 10.55
N PHE A 319 12.67 -20.52 9.41
CA PHE A 319 11.91 -19.99 8.28
C PHE A 319 11.32 -21.14 7.44
N LYS A 320 9.99 -21.17 7.30
CA LYS A 320 9.30 -22.11 6.41
C LYS A 320 9.19 -21.50 5.01
N LYS A 321 9.90 -22.08 4.04
CA LYS A 321 9.79 -21.70 2.62
C LYS A 321 8.39 -22.05 2.08
N SER A 322 7.89 -21.24 1.16
CA SER A 322 6.63 -21.56 0.47
C SER A 322 6.80 -22.80 -0.40
N GLU A 323 5.89 -23.75 -0.29
CA GLU A 323 5.86 -24.98 -1.09
C GLU A 323 5.32 -24.75 -2.52
N LYS A 324 4.79 -23.55 -2.81
CA LYS A 324 4.29 -23.21 -4.14
C LYS A 324 5.44 -23.19 -5.15
N GLU A 325 5.36 -24.05 -6.17
CA GLU A 325 6.32 -24.05 -7.27
C GLU A 325 6.33 -22.69 -7.99
N PRO A 326 7.51 -22.18 -8.37
CA PRO A 326 7.57 -20.99 -9.21
C PRO A 326 6.86 -21.30 -10.54
N PRO A 327 6.05 -20.36 -11.07
CA PRO A 327 5.40 -20.57 -12.36
C PRO A 327 6.46 -20.80 -13.44
N LYS A 328 6.37 -21.94 -14.13
CA LYS A 328 7.36 -22.42 -15.12
C LYS A 328 7.52 -21.46 -16.31
N GLU A 329 6.46 -20.72 -16.64
CA GLU A 329 6.52 -19.61 -17.57
C GLU A 329 6.10 -18.32 -16.88
N HIS A 330 6.86 -17.24 -17.11
CA HIS A 330 6.33 -15.91 -16.92
C HIS A 330 5.10 -15.81 -17.80
N LYS A 331 3.90 -15.70 -17.20
CA LYS A 331 2.64 -15.37 -17.88
C LYS A 331 2.75 -14.00 -18.53
N ARG A 332 3.54 -13.89 -19.60
CA ARG A 332 3.74 -12.73 -20.45
C ARG A 332 2.58 -12.72 -21.41
N THR A 333 1.48 -12.05 -21.06
CA THR A 333 0.49 -11.35 -21.93
C THR A 333 0.17 -11.92 -23.33
N SER A 334 0.38 -13.20 -23.57
CA SER A 334 0.21 -13.87 -24.86
C SER A 334 -0.52 -15.20 -24.72
N ALA A 335 -0.76 -15.68 -23.49
CA ALA A 335 -1.81 -16.65 -23.25
C ALA A 335 -3.17 -15.95 -23.45
N PRO A 336 -4.08 -16.47 -24.29
CA PRO A 336 -5.40 -15.89 -24.47
C PRO A 336 -6.12 -15.85 -23.10
N GLY A 337 -6.46 -14.64 -22.64
CA GLY A 337 -7.18 -14.41 -21.37
C GLY A 337 -6.40 -13.76 -20.21
N PHE A 338 -5.10 -13.47 -20.35
CA PHE A 338 -4.29 -12.83 -19.27
C PHE A 338 -3.71 -11.47 -19.72
N TRP A 339 -4.53 -10.41 -19.70
CA TRP A 339 -4.17 -9.07 -20.17
C TRP A 339 -3.78 -8.12 -19.02
N TYR A 340 -2.60 -8.32 -18.40
CA TYR A 340 -2.16 -7.44 -17.29
C TYR A 340 -1.10 -6.39 -17.69
N ASN A 341 -0.36 -6.56 -18.79
CA ASN A 341 0.63 -5.58 -19.26
C ASN A 341 0.58 -5.40 -20.78
N LEU A 342 0.25 -4.18 -21.25
CA LEU A 342 0.32 -3.85 -22.67
C LEU A 342 1.78 -3.94 -23.15
N LYS A 343 2.02 -4.63 -24.26
CA LYS A 343 3.32 -4.64 -24.93
C LYS A 343 3.62 -3.23 -25.45
N LYS A 344 4.88 -2.80 -25.37
CA LYS A 344 5.29 -1.54 -25.99
C LYS A 344 5.13 -1.68 -27.50
N LEU A 345 4.41 -0.75 -28.11
CA LEU A 345 4.23 -0.71 -29.57
C LEU A 345 5.60 -0.67 -30.24
N THR A 346 5.74 -1.46 -31.30
CA THR A 346 6.94 -1.42 -32.13
C THR A 346 7.04 -0.06 -32.84
N TYR A 347 8.19 0.20 -33.48
CA TYR A 347 8.35 1.41 -34.27
C TYR A 347 7.39 1.42 -35.47
N GLU A 348 7.26 0.29 -36.15
CA GLU A 348 6.41 0.12 -37.34
C GLU A 348 4.92 0.30 -37.00
N GLU A 349 4.45 -0.31 -35.91
CA GLU A 349 3.07 -0.13 -35.44
C GLU A 349 2.76 1.33 -35.10
N ARG A 350 3.72 2.05 -34.50
CA ARG A 350 3.56 3.49 -34.21
C ARG A 350 3.54 4.32 -35.50
N LYS A 351 4.37 3.98 -36.48
CA LYS A 351 4.41 4.64 -37.78
C LYS A 351 3.11 4.42 -38.55
N ALA A 352 2.61 3.19 -38.60
CA ALA A 352 1.34 2.85 -39.25
C ALA A 352 0.16 3.59 -38.61
N LYS A 353 0.11 3.64 -37.27
CA LYS A 353 -0.92 4.43 -36.56
C LYS A 353 -0.85 5.92 -36.85
N LEU A 354 0.35 6.48 -37.01
CA LEU A 354 0.52 7.89 -37.39
C LEU A 354 -0.02 8.13 -38.80
N ILE A 355 0.33 7.28 -39.77
CA ILE A 355 -0.13 7.39 -41.15
C ILE A 355 -1.65 7.30 -41.21
N ALA A 356 -2.25 6.28 -40.58
CA ALA A 356 -3.70 6.12 -40.54
C ALA A 356 -4.40 7.32 -39.90
N ARG A 357 -3.81 7.92 -38.86
CA ARG A 357 -4.37 9.13 -38.22
C ARG A 357 -4.29 10.37 -39.11
N LEU A 358 -3.20 10.54 -39.85
CA LEU A 358 -3.06 11.65 -40.81
C LEU A 358 -4.04 11.51 -41.97
N GLN A 359 -4.21 10.29 -42.50
CA GLN A 359 -5.17 10.01 -43.55
C GLN A 359 -6.61 10.32 -43.11
N ALA A 360 -7.00 9.89 -41.90
CA ALA A 360 -8.32 10.17 -41.34
C ALA A 360 -8.56 11.68 -41.08
N LEU A 361 -7.53 12.43 -40.70
CA LEU A 361 -7.64 13.88 -40.54
C LEU A 361 -7.82 14.60 -41.88
N ASN A 362 -7.05 14.19 -42.89
CA ASN A 362 -7.15 14.80 -44.21
C ASN A 362 -8.49 14.49 -44.89
N SER A 363 -9.06 13.30 -44.68
CA SER A 363 -10.39 12.97 -45.21
C SER A 363 -11.51 13.74 -44.50
N ALA A 364 -11.39 13.97 -43.19
CA ALA A 364 -12.40 14.71 -42.42
C ALA A 364 -12.39 16.22 -42.69
N ALA A 365 -11.27 16.79 -43.13
CA ALA A 365 -11.16 18.20 -43.49
C ALA A 365 -11.63 18.49 -44.94
N GLY A 366 -11.76 17.45 -45.78
CA GLY A 366 -12.24 17.60 -47.16
C GLY A 366 -13.76 17.52 -47.32
N ASP A 367 -14.50 17.03 -46.31
CA ASP A 367 -15.98 16.98 -46.32
C ASP A 367 -16.62 18.34 -45.98
N ASP A 368 -15.85 19.34 -45.52
CA ASP A 368 -16.36 20.68 -45.16
C ASP A 368 -16.23 21.70 -46.33
N GLU A 369 -15.68 21.31 -47.49
CA GLU A 369 -15.48 22.21 -48.65
C GLU A 369 -16.52 22.03 -49.78
N ASP A 370 -17.46 21.08 -49.66
CA ASP A 370 -18.41 20.72 -50.75
C ASP A 370 -19.87 21.21 -50.54
N ASP A 371 -20.17 21.99 -49.49
CA ASP A 371 -21.55 22.44 -49.17
C ASP A 371 -21.85 23.94 -49.49
N ASP A 372 -20.97 24.66 -50.20
CA ASP A 372 -21.14 26.10 -50.52
C ASP A 372 -21.30 26.43 -52.03
N ASP A 373 -21.53 25.44 -52.89
CA ASP A 373 -21.83 25.67 -54.32
C ASP A 373 -23.02 24.82 -54.82
N GLU A 374 -24.26 25.20 -54.46
CA GLU A 374 -25.47 24.89 -55.25
C GLU A 374 -26.54 25.99 -55.21
#